data_AF-A0A959FHA6-F1
#
_entry.id   AF-A0A959FHA6-F1
#
_cell.length_a   1.000
_cell.length_b   1.000
_cell.length_c   1.000
_cell.angle_alpha   90.00
_cell.angle_beta   90.00
_cell.angle_gamma   90.00
#
_symmetry.space_group_name_H-M   'P 1'
#
loop_
_entity.id
_entity.type
_entity.pdbx_description
1 polymer ?
#
loop_
_entity_poly.entity_id
_entity_poly.type
_entity_poly.pdbx_seq_one_letter_code
_entity_poly.pdbx_strand_id
1 'polypeptide(L)'
;MQRRTLLQSLGLVTTHALFPSILSGFLAGCTRPENADYEPLFFSEEEMTVLQEIVDIILPATDTLAASEVGTHRFVDEVIAKCLPAEQQAVIRSGVEGFFPAFREADDRVALIAEVD
;
A
#
# COMPACT_ATOMS: atom_id res chain seq x y z
N MET A 1 3.27 26.49 -49.48
CA MET A 1 2.80 25.18 -48.98
C MET A 1 3.88 24.33 -48.29
N GLN A 2 5.17 24.41 -48.65
CA GLN A 2 6.21 23.49 -48.13
C GLN A 2 6.57 23.66 -46.64
N ARG A 3 6.51 24.89 -46.07
CA ARG A 3 6.89 25.13 -44.66
C ARG A 3 5.97 24.43 -43.65
N ARG A 4 4.66 24.41 -43.91
CA ARG A 4 3.67 23.75 -43.03
C ARG A 4 3.86 22.23 -43.04
N THR A 5 4.10 21.64 -44.20
CA THR A 5 4.35 20.19 -44.35
C THR A 5 5.66 19.77 -43.69
N LEU A 6 6.71 20.60 -43.78
CA LEU A 6 7.97 20.35 -43.08
C LEU A 6 7.77 20.35 -41.56
N LEU A 7 7.04 21.31 -41.00
CA LEU A 7 6.76 21.33 -39.56
C LEU A 7 5.91 20.14 -39.10
N GLN A 8 4.92 19.72 -39.90
CA GLN A 8 4.09 18.55 -39.61
C GLN A 8 4.89 17.24 -39.63
N SER A 9 5.76 17.06 -40.62
CA SER A 9 6.62 15.88 -40.73
C SER A 9 7.67 15.82 -39.62
N LEU A 10 8.25 16.97 -39.24
CA LEU A 10 9.21 17.04 -38.13
C LEU A 10 8.55 16.67 -36.79
N GLY A 11 7.33 17.17 -36.55
CA GLY A 11 6.51 16.82 -35.39
C GLY A 11 6.15 15.33 -35.32
N LEU A 12 5.78 14.73 -36.46
CA LEU A 12 5.53 13.29 -36.55
C LEU A 12 6.78 12.46 -36.23
N VAL A 13 7.94 12.78 -36.80
CA VAL A 13 9.17 12.03 -36.55
C VAL A 13 9.63 12.17 -35.10
N THR A 14 9.59 13.37 -34.54
CA THR A 14 9.99 13.62 -33.14
C THR A 14 9.06 12.94 -32.14
N THR A 15 7.75 13.03 -32.33
CA THR A 15 6.81 12.30 -31.47
C THR A 15 6.97 10.79 -31.61
N HIS A 16 7.11 10.25 -32.83
CA HIS A 16 7.29 8.81 -33.02
C HIS A 16 8.57 8.28 -32.38
N ALA A 17 9.66 9.07 -32.39
CA ALA A 17 10.93 8.70 -31.76
C ALA A 17 10.86 8.74 -30.23
N LEU A 18 10.13 9.70 -29.63
CA LEU A 18 10.09 9.90 -28.18
C LEU A 18 8.92 9.19 -27.48
N PHE A 19 7.83 8.90 -28.20
CA PHE A 19 6.60 8.34 -27.64
C PHE A 19 6.82 7.01 -26.89
N PRO A 20 7.65 6.05 -27.36
CA PRO A 20 7.91 4.82 -26.61
C PRO A 20 8.55 5.05 -25.24
N SER A 21 9.48 6.00 -25.14
CA SER A 21 10.17 6.34 -23.89
C SER A 21 9.24 7.05 -22.90
N ILE A 22 8.39 7.95 -23.41
CA ILE A 22 7.38 8.65 -22.60
C ILE A 22 6.32 7.65 -22.10
N LEU A 23 5.85 6.77 -22.97
CA LEU A 23 4.86 5.75 -22.63
C LEU A 23 5.40 4.75 -21.61
N SER A 24 6.65 4.29 -21.77
CA SER A 24 7.29 3.39 -20.80
C SER A 24 7.47 4.06 -19.44
N GLY A 25 7.89 5.33 -19.39
CA GLY A 25 7.97 6.08 -18.13
C GLY A 25 6.60 6.27 -17.45
N PHE A 26 5.54 6.49 -18.24
CA PHE A 26 4.18 6.58 -17.73
C PHE A 26 3.68 5.23 -17.19
N LEU A 27 3.89 4.14 -17.93
CA LEU A 27 3.50 2.79 -17.52
C LEU A 27 4.32 2.28 -16.31
N ALA A 28 5.57 2.72 -16.17
CA ALA A 28 6.38 2.44 -14.98
C ALA A 28 5.83 3.11 -13.71
N GLY A 29 5.03 4.18 -13.85
CA GLY A 29 4.25 4.73 -12.74
C GLY A 29 3.01 3.89 -12.38
N CYS A 30 2.55 3.03 -13.29
CA CYS A 30 1.42 2.13 -13.06
C CYS A 30 1.86 0.75 -12.53
N THR A 31 3.15 0.41 -12.59
CA THR A 31 3.67 -0.77 -11.90
C THR A 31 3.69 -0.51 -10.42
N ARG A 32 2.88 -1.26 -9.69
CA ARG A 32 2.82 -1.24 -8.23
C ARG A 32 4.23 -1.51 -7.68
N PRO A 33 4.76 -0.68 -6.77
CA PRO A 33 5.99 -1.03 -6.08
C PRO A 33 5.79 -2.40 -5.44
N GLU A 34 6.72 -3.31 -5.72
CA GLU A 34 6.65 -4.69 -5.27
C GLU A 34 6.50 -4.70 -3.75
N ASN A 35 5.55 -5.48 -3.23
CA ASN A 35 5.28 -5.53 -1.79
C ASN A 35 6.43 -6.17 -0.98
N ALA A 36 7.59 -6.46 -1.57
CA ALA A 36 8.67 -7.19 -0.92
C ALA A 36 9.56 -6.34 0.00
N ASP A 37 9.75 -5.04 -0.28
CA ASP A 37 10.83 -4.24 0.36
C ASP A 37 10.34 -3.18 1.36
N TYR A 38 9.28 -3.44 2.12
CA TYR A 38 8.83 -2.49 3.15
C TYR A 38 9.44 -2.81 4.52
N GLU A 39 10.28 -1.90 5.02
CA GLU A 39 10.83 -1.96 6.38
C GLU A 39 9.85 -1.29 7.38
N PRO A 40 9.33 -2.04 8.36
CA PRO A 40 8.41 -1.49 9.36
C PRO A 40 9.06 -0.42 10.25
N LEU A 41 8.29 0.61 10.59
CA LEU A 41 8.75 1.76 11.40
C LEU A 41 8.29 1.69 12.85
N PHE A 42 7.03 1.34 13.11
CA PHE A 42 6.45 1.26 14.45
C PHE A 42 6.22 -0.19 14.89
N PHE A 43 5.70 -1.04 14.00
CA PHE A 43 5.50 -2.46 14.26
C PHE A 43 6.78 -3.28 13.99
N SER A 44 6.87 -4.48 14.58
CA SER A 44 7.87 -5.48 14.17
C SER A 44 7.42 -6.21 12.89
N GLU A 45 8.33 -6.95 12.22
CA GLU A 45 7.97 -7.75 11.04
C GLU A 45 6.88 -8.80 11.34
N GLU A 46 6.94 -9.41 12.52
CA GLU A 46 5.95 -10.39 12.97
C GLU A 46 4.59 -9.73 13.22
N GLU A 47 4.58 -8.56 13.86
CA GLU A 47 3.38 -7.77 14.09
C GLU A 47 2.77 -7.26 12.78
N MET A 48 3.61 -6.92 11.79
CA MET A 48 3.15 -6.52 10.47
C MET A 48 2.42 -7.64 9.72
N THR A 49 2.85 -8.89 9.92
CA THR A 49 2.16 -10.06 9.35
C THR A 49 0.77 -10.20 9.98
N VAL A 50 0.66 -10.04 11.29
CA VAL A 50 -0.64 -10.07 12.00
C VAL A 50 -1.53 -8.90 11.55
N LEU A 51 -0.96 -7.71 11.40
CA LEU A 51 -1.69 -6.54 10.93
C LEU A 51 -2.21 -6.72 9.50
N GLN A 52 -1.44 -7.36 8.61
CA GLN A 52 -1.88 -7.72 7.25
C GLN A 52 -3.12 -8.63 7.29
N GLU A 53 -3.11 -9.67 8.13
CA GLU A 53 -4.25 -10.57 8.28
C GLU A 53 -5.48 -9.82 8.82
N ILE A 54 -5.30 -8.96 9.81
CA ILE A 54 -6.40 -8.17 10.38
C ILE A 54 -7.03 -7.26 9.31
N VAL A 55 -6.23 -6.50 8.56
CA VAL A 55 -6.78 -5.58 7.54
C VAL A 55 -7.48 -6.33 6.41
N ASP A 56 -7.02 -7.55 6.07
CA ASP A 56 -7.66 -8.39 5.06
C ASP A 56 -8.95 -9.05 5.58
N ILE A 57 -9.06 -9.33 6.87
CA ILE A 57 -10.33 -9.76 7.45
C ILE A 57 -11.36 -8.63 7.40
N ILE A 58 -10.95 -7.40 7.69
CA ILE A 58 -11.83 -6.22 7.64
C ILE A 58 -12.23 -5.90 6.20
N LEU A 59 -11.28 -5.93 5.27
CA LEU A 59 -11.48 -5.64 3.85
C LEU A 59 -10.84 -6.73 2.97
N PRO A 60 -11.52 -7.88 2.82
CA PRO A 60 -11.01 -9.00 2.04
C PRO A 60 -11.03 -8.70 0.55
N ALA A 61 -10.24 -9.46 -0.21
CA ALA A 61 -10.36 -9.49 -1.66
C ALA A 61 -11.77 -9.93 -2.06
N THR A 62 -12.40 -9.14 -2.92
CA THR A 62 -13.71 -9.43 -3.50
C THR A 62 -13.61 -9.22 -5.01
N ASP A 63 -14.45 -8.36 -5.60
CA ASP A 63 -14.28 -7.89 -6.97
C ASP A 63 -13.12 -6.88 -7.10
N THR A 64 -12.65 -6.36 -5.97
CA THR A 64 -11.47 -5.50 -5.84
C THR A 64 -10.40 -6.16 -4.98
N LEU A 65 -9.16 -5.68 -5.11
CA LEU A 65 -8.00 -6.11 -4.33
C LEU A 65 -8.24 -5.95 -2.81
N ALA A 66 -7.59 -6.80 -2.02
CA ALA A 66 -7.63 -6.74 -0.56
C ALA A 66 -6.90 -5.51 -0.01
N ALA A 67 -7.16 -5.16 1.27
CA ALA A 67 -6.48 -4.06 1.93
C ALA A 67 -4.96 -4.26 2.08
N SER A 68 -4.50 -5.50 2.28
CA SER A 68 -3.07 -5.80 2.34
C SER A 68 -2.42 -5.59 0.97
N GLU A 69 -3.05 -6.07 -0.10
CA GLU A 69 -2.59 -5.89 -1.46
C GLU A 69 -2.42 -4.40 -1.73
N VAL A 70 -3.47 -3.64 -1.40
CA VAL A 70 -3.56 -2.20 -1.07
C VAL A 70 -2.30 -1.45 -0.62
N GLY A 71 -1.57 -2.05 0.31
CA GLY A 71 -0.59 -1.36 1.15
C GLY A 71 -1.21 -0.65 2.37
N THR A 72 -2.46 -0.95 2.74
CA THR A 72 -3.15 -0.29 3.86
C THR A 72 -2.43 -0.50 5.19
N HIS A 73 -1.98 -1.72 5.47
CA HIS A 73 -1.19 -2.06 6.66
C HIS A 73 0.09 -1.20 6.80
N ARG A 74 0.76 -0.87 5.70
CA ARG A 74 1.95 0.02 5.68
C ARG A 74 1.57 1.46 5.97
N PHE A 75 0.47 1.91 5.37
CA PHE A 75 -0.03 3.25 5.63
C PHE A 75 -0.35 3.43 7.12
N VAL A 76 -0.95 2.42 7.76
CA VAL A 76 -1.20 2.44 9.21
C VAL A 76 0.11 2.56 10.00
N ASP A 77 1.12 1.73 9.69
CA ASP A 77 2.44 1.80 10.33
C ASP A 77 3.10 3.17 10.17
N GLU A 78 3.11 3.72 8.95
CA GLU A 78 3.69 5.04 8.68
C GLU A 78 2.97 6.17 9.40
N VAL A 79 1.62 6.14 9.41
CA VAL A 79 0.81 7.15 10.09
C VAL A 79 1.12 7.12 11.59
N ILE A 80 1.18 5.94 12.20
CA ILE A 80 1.49 5.82 13.63
C ILE A 80 2.90 6.35 13.92
N ALA A 81 3.89 5.94 13.14
CA ALA A 81 5.27 6.35 13.34
C ALA A 81 5.49 7.86 13.13
N LYS A 82 4.88 8.45 12.08
CA LYS A 82 5.22 9.80 11.60
C LYS A 82 4.21 10.88 11.98
N CYS A 83 2.94 10.52 12.22
CA CYS A 83 1.85 11.49 12.40
C CYS A 83 1.30 11.53 13.83
N LEU A 84 1.39 10.45 14.60
CA LEU A 84 0.89 10.41 15.98
C LEU A 84 1.95 10.88 17.00
N PRO A 85 1.57 11.63 18.05
CA PRO A 85 2.45 11.96 19.16
C PRO A 85 2.77 10.72 20.01
N ALA A 86 3.91 10.76 20.72
CA ALA A 86 4.43 9.63 21.51
C ALA A 86 3.42 9.08 22.53
N GLU A 87 2.61 9.93 23.13
CA GLU A 87 1.55 9.54 24.07
C GLU A 87 0.52 8.60 23.42
N GLN A 88 0.11 8.91 22.19
CA GLN A 88 -0.85 8.08 21.45
C GLN A 88 -0.18 6.81 20.91
N GLN A 89 1.08 6.90 20.47
CA GLN A 89 1.86 5.72 20.08
C GLN A 89 1.98 4.72 21.24
N ALA A 90 2.17 5.19 22.48
CA ALA A 90 2.24 4.33 23.66
C ALA A 90 0.91 3.61 23.96
N VAL A 91 -0.23 4.29 23.79
CA VAL A 91 -1.56 3.67 23.92
C VAL A 91 -1.74 2.56 22.88
N ILE A 92 -1.37 2.83 21.63
CA ILE A 92 -1.44 1.83 20.56
C ILE A 92 -0.54 0.64 20.87
N ARG A 93 0.70 0.88 21.32
CA ARG A 93 1.64 -0.18 21.71
C ARG A 93 1.05 -1.10 22.77
N SER A 94 0.45 -0.52 23.82
CA SER A 94 -0.20 -1.28 24.89
C SER A 94 -1.40 -2.11 24.38
N GLY A 95 -2.20 -1.56 23.46
CA GLY A 95 -3.29 -2.29 22.83
C GLY A 95 -2.80 -3.47 21.99
N VAL A 96 -1.73 -3.27 21.22
CA VAL A 96 -1.10 -4.29 20.37
C VAL A 96 -0.55 -5.44 21.21
N GLU A 97 0.14 -5.15 22.31
CA GLU A 97 0.69 -6.17 23.23
C GLU A 97 -0.40 -7.07 23.84
N GLY A 98 -1.61 -6.53 24.08
CA GLY A 98 -2.74 -7.31 24.58
C GLY A 98 -3.51 -8.05 23.49
N PHE A 99 -3.75 -7.40 22.35
CA PHE A 99 -4.64 -7.91 21.31
C PHE A 99 -3.96 -8.92 20.38
N PHE A 100 -2.73 -8.67 19.96
CA PHE A 100 -2.08 -9.48 18.91
C PHE A 100 -1.84 -10.93 19.36
N PRO A 101 -1.44 -11.22 20.61
CA PRO A 101 -1.35 -12.61 21.09
C PRO A 101 -2.71 -13.30 21.08
N ALA A 102 -3.76 -12.62 21.60
CA ALA A 102 -5.11 -13.16 21.64
C ALA A 102 -5.65 -13.46 20.22
N PHE A 103 -5.37 -12.56 19.26
CA PHE A 103 -5.75 -12.73 17.87
C PHE A 103 -5.06 -13.94 17.21
N ARG A 104 -3.77 -14.19 17.51
CA ARG A 104 -3.04 -15.33 16.96
C ARG A 104 -3.56 -16.67 17.48
N GLU A 105 -3.94 -16.71 18.76
CA GLU A 105 -4.42 -17.90 19.47
C GLU A 105 -5.91 -18.20 19.23
N ALA A 106 -6.68 -17.24 18.73
CA ALA A 106 -8.10 -17.42 18.49
C ALA A 106 -8.40 -18.44 17.37
N ASP A 107 -9.29 -19.39 17.67
CA ASP A 107 -9.81 -20.37 16.71
C ASP A 107 -10.72 -19.69 15.65
N ASP A 108 -11.51 -18.69 16.06
CA ASP A 108 -12.33 -17.85 15.17
C ASP A 108 -11.92 -16.38 15.27
N ARG A 109 -11.01 -16.00 14.37
CA ARG A 109 -10.44 -14.65 14.28
C ARG A 109 -11.44 -13.60 13.78
N VAL A 110 -12.46 -14.01 13.03
CA VAL A 110 -13.49 -13.11 12.50
C VAL A 110 -14.46 -12.74 13.61
N ALA A 111 -14.88 -13.73 14.41
CA ALA A 111 -15.70 -13.49 15.59
C ALA A 111 -15.00 -12.57 16.60
N LEU A 112 -13.70 -12.78 16.82
CA LEU A 112 -12.91 -11.96 17.74
C LEU A 112 -12.82 -10.49 17.30
N ILE A 113 -12.65 -10.21 16.00
CA ILE A 113 -12.66 -8.83 15.49
C ILE A 113 -14.06 -8.21 15.65
N ALA A 114 -15.13 -8.97 15.41
CA ALA A 114 -16.49 -8.48 15.52
C ALA A 114 -16.95 -8.21 16.98
N GLU A 115 -16.27 -8.79 17.98
CA GLU A 115 -16.59 -8.60 19.41
C GLU A 115 -15.94 -7.35 20.01
N VAL A 116 -14.95 -6.77 19.32
CA VAL A 116 -14.24 -5.55 19.75
C VAL A 116 -14.97 -4.26 19.33
N ASP A 117 -15.93 -4.35 18.40
CA ASP A 117 -16.78 -3.25 17.90
C ASP A 117 -17.99 -2.98 18.83
#